data_AF-A0A538TD40-F1
#
_entry.id   AF-A0A538TD40-F1
#
_cell.length_a   1.000
_cell.length_b   1.000
_cell.length_c   1.000
_cell.angle_alpha   90.00
_cell.angle_beta   90.00
_cell.angle_gamma   90.00
#
_symmetry.space_group_name_H-M   'P 1'
#
loop_
_entity.id
_entity.type
_entity.pdbx_description
1 polymer ?
#
loop_
_entity_poly.entity_id
_entity_poly.type
_entity_poly.pdbx_seq_one_letter_code
_entity_poly.pdbx_strand_id
1 'polypeptide(L)'
;MYSPSGVPSIAYYEALLGDLRFATRGVSGWNIEVVDAAGDVGQYPSLAFDAAGDPHISYFDATNGTLKHIKKQTGHWNKETVDGSVGVGLYSSMGVSGDTLLIAYFDATNKDLKVATKVGGGSWTTTQVDTAGDVGRHLSLCVNCHMGRYFRGIS
;
A
#
# COMPACT_ATOMS: atom_id res chain seq x y z
N MET A 1 9.70 5.64 0.59
CA MET A 1 8.92 6.88 0.87
C MET A 1 9.49 7.53 2.13
N TYR A 2 9.28 8.82 2.36
CA TYR A 2 9.58 9.45 3.65
C TYR A 2 8.32 9.47 4.53
N SER A 3 8.46 9.18 5.83
CA SER A 3 7.40 9.48 6.80
C SER A 3 7.15 10.99 6.88
N PRO A 4 6.03 11.46 7.47
CA PRO A 4 5.80 12.88 7.74
C PRO A 4 6.90 13.54 8.58
N SER A 5 7.59 12.76 9.43
CA SER A 5 8.75 13.19 10.21
C SER A 5 10.07 13.19 9.44
N GLY A 6 10.06 12.89 8.14
CA GLY A 6 11.25 12.91 7.29
C GLY A 6 12.14 11.67 7.42
N VAL A 7 11.62 10.56 7.94
CA VAL A 7 12.38 9.31 8.07
C VAL A 7 12.23 8.47 6.80
N PRO A 8 13.33 8.15 6.08
CA PRO A 8 13.29 7.19 4.98
C PRO A 8 12.73 5.85 5.45
N SER A 9 11.72 5.37 4.73
CA SER A 9 11.00 4.14 5.04
C SER A 9 10.75 3.32 3.78
N ILE A 10 10.87 2.00 3.91
CA ILE A 10 10.79 1.03 2.82
C ILE A 10 9.90 -0.14 3.26
N ALA A 11 8.94 -0.52 2.43
CA ALA A 11 8.27 -1.81 2.52
C ALA A 11 8.82 -2.70 1.40
N TYR A 12 9.14 -3.95 1.71
CA TYR A 12 9.71 -4.89 0.73
C TYR A 12 9.35 -6.33 1.05
N TYR A 13 9.37 -7.15 0.01
CA TYR A 13 9.20 -8.60 0.09
C TYR A 13 10.55 -9.29 0.25
N GLU A 14 10.66 -10.25 1.17
CA GLU A 14 11.81 -11.14 1.28
C GLU A 14 11.46 -12.50 0.68
N ALA A 15 12.07 -12.82 -0.46
CA ALA A 15 11.66 -13.96 -1.29
C ALA A 15 12.10 -15.33 -0.76
N LEU A 16 13.11 -15.40 0.12
CA LEU A 16 13.56 -16.66 0.68
C LEU A 16 12.63 -17.14 1.81
N LEU A 17 12.07 -16.20 2.56
CA LEU A 17 11.23 -16.43 3.72
C LEU A 17 9.74 -16.22 3.42
N GLY A 18 9.42 -15.57 2.29
CA GLY A 18 8.06 -15.28 1.90
C GLY A 18 7.40 -14.21 2.76
N ASP A 19 8.17 -13.32 3.37
CA ASP A 19 7.67 -12.35 4.36
C ASP A 19 7.59 -10.92 3.81
N LEU A 20 6.64 -10.14 4.37
CA LEU A 20 6.58 -8.70 4.18
C LEU A 20 7.39 -8.02 5.29
N ARG A 21 8.28 -7.11 4.89
CA ARG A 21 9.14 -6.35 5.80
C ARG A 21 8.95 -4.86 5.67
N PHE A 22 9.16 -4.17 6.78
CA PHE A 22 9.20 -2.73 6.87
C PHE A 22 10.54 -2.28 7.47
N ALA A 23 11.25 -1.41 6.76
CA ALA A 23 12.52 -0.86 7.20
C ALA A 23 12.42 0.66 7.37
N THR A 24 12.95 1.17 8.48
CA THR A 24 13.09 2.61 8.75
C THR A 24 14.54 2.98 8.97
N ARG A 25 14.96 4.15 8.49
CA ARG A 25 16.31 4.64 8.71
C ARG A 25 16.45 5.18 10.13
N GLY A 26 17.16 4.45 10.99
CA GLY A 26 17.62 4.93 12.30
C GLY A 26 18.90 5.75 12.19
N VAL A 27 19.54 6.05 13.33
CA VAL A 27 20.81 6.82 13.36
C VAL A 27 21.97 6.01 12.75
N SER A 28 22.18 4.79 13.24
CA SER A 28 23.33 3.95 12.88
C SER A 28 23.06 2.94 11.75
N GLY A 29 21.82 2.79 11.29
CA GLY A 29 21.49 1.87 10.21
C GLY A 29 20.01 1.83 9.88
N TRP A 30 19.59 0.73 9.26
CA TRP A 30 18.19 0.40 9.02
C TRP A 30 17.66 -0.46 10.17
N ASN A 31 16.51 -0.08 10.72
CA ASN A 31 15.75 -0.93 11.63
C ASN A 31 14.75 -1.71 10.79
N ILE A 32 14.74 -3.04 10.89
CA ILE A 32 13.91 -3.92 10.06
C ILE A 32 12.90 -4.64 10.95
N GLU A 33 11.63 -4.58 10.56
CA GLU A 33 10.52 -5.30 11.16
C GLU A 33 9.95 -6.30 10.15
N VAL A 34 9.66 -7.53 10.60
CA VAL A 34 8.79 -8.46 9.88
C VAL A 34 7.35 -8.10 10.23
N VAL A 35 6.54 -7.74 9.25
CA VAL A 35 5.19 -7.19 9.48
C VAL A 35 4.08 -8.19 9.14
N ASP A 36 4.34 -9.10 8.20
CA ASP A 36 3.55 -10.32 8.01
C ASP A 36 4.45 -11.45 7.51
N ALA A 37 4.28 -12.64 8.06
CA ALA A 37 5.07 -13.84 7.75
C ALA A 37 4.18 -15.10 7.59
N ALA A 38 2.87 -14.94 7.53
CA ALA A 38 1.93 -16.05 7.42
C ALA A 38 1.74 -16.49 5.96
N GLY A 39 2.62 -17.37 5.47
CA GLY A 39 2.65 -17.86 4.08
C GLY A 39 3.63 -17.08 3.21
N ASP A 40 3.52 -17.22 1.90
CA ASP A 40 4.16 -16.32 0.91
C ASP A 40 3.31 -15.05 0.74
N VAL A 41 3.76 -13.98 1.37
CA VAL A 41 3.07 -12.69 1.46
C VAL A 41 4.03 -11.54 1.25
N GLY A 42 3.50 -10.41 0.76
CA GLY A 42 4.25 -9.15 0.72
C GLY A 42 4.71 -8.71 -0.66
N GLN A 43 4.40 -9.50 -1.69
CA GLN A 43 4.76 -9.15 -3.08
C GLN A 43 4.05 -7.86 -3.53
N TYR A 44 4.70 -7.11 -4.42
CA TYR A 44 4.24 -5.82 -4.94
C TYR A 44 3.76 -4.83 -3.85
N PRO A 45 4.58 -4.57 -2.81
CA PRO A 45 4.14 -3.74 -1.70
C PRO A 45 4.08 -2.27 -2.11
N SER A 46 3.05 -1.56 -1.66
CA SER A 46 2.95 -0.10 -1.77
C SER A 46 2.79 0.51 -0.38
N LEU A 47 3.70 1.43 -0.04
CA LEU A 47 3.75 2.12 1.25
C LEU A 47 3.17 3.54 1.14
N ALA A 48 2.32 3.91 2.09
CA ALA A 48 1.85 5.27 2.33
C ALA A 48 1.87 5.58 3.83
N PHE A 49 1.78 6.86 4.19
CA PHE A 49 1.63 7.32 5.57
C PHE A 49 0.36 8.14 5.70
N ASP A 50 -0.34 7.98 6.82
CA ASP A 50 -1.42 8.88 7.18
C ASP A 50 -0.89 10.19 7.82
N ALA A 51 -1.81 11.08 8.21
CA ALA A 51 -1.46 12.34 8.85
C ALA A 51 -0.85 12.19 10.26
N ALA A 52 -1.09 11.05 10.93
CA ALA A 52 -0.47 10.72 12.21
C ALA A 52 0.96 10.18 12.05
N GLY A 53 1.34 9.81 10.82
CA GLY A 53 2.63 9.20 10.52
C GLY A 53 2.63 7.70 10.68
N ASP A 54 1.46 7.07 10.79
CA ASP A 54 1.34 5.62 10.83
C ASP A 54 1.52 5.06 9.40
N PRO A 55 2.38 4.04 9.21
CA PRO A 55 2.56 3.40 7.92
C PRO A 55 1.36 2.52 7.56
N HIS A 56 0.94 2.62 6.29
CA HIS A 56 -0.03 1.76 5.63
C HIS A 56 0.65 1.06 4.45
N ILE A 57 0.46 -0.24 4.32
CA ILE A 57 1.07 -1.04 3.25
C ILE A 57 -0.02 -1.90 2.60
N SER A 58 -0.22 -1.75 1.29
CA SER A 58 -0.92 -2.75 0.49
C SER A 58 0.06 -3.76 -0.07
N TYR A 59 -0.33 -5.02 -0.20
CA TYR A 59 0.52 -6.09 -0.73
C TYR A 59 -0.29 -7.27 -1.23
N PHE A 60 0.32 -8.05 -2.12
CA PHE A 60 -0.22 -9.29 -2.62
C PHE A 60 0.15 -10.45 -1.68
N ASP A 61 -0.86 -11.23 -1.32
CA ASP A 61 -0.72 -12.51 -0.66
C ASP A 61 -0.74 -13.59 -1.74
N ALA A 62 0.44 -14.11 -2.08
CA ALA A 62 0.59 -15.12 -3.13
C ALA A 62 0.07 -16.49 -2.71
N THR A 63 0.03 -16.78 -1.41
CA THR A 63 -0.53 -18.02 -0.87
C THR A 63 -2.01 -18.13 -1.17
N ASN A 64 -2.75 -17.03 -0.99
CA ASN A 64 -4.19 -16.99 -1.17
C ASN A 64 -4.62 -16.36 -2.51
N GLY A 65 -3.70 -15.70 -3.22
CA GLY A 65 -3.99 -14.95 -4.43
C GLY A 65 -4.82 -13.69 -4.18
N THR A 66 -4.67 -13.03 -3.03
CA THR A 66 -5.55 -11.93 -2.58
C THR A 66 -4.81 -10.62 -2.37
N LEU A 67 -5.55 -9.50 -2.38
CA LEU A 67 -5.03 -8.20 -1.98
C LEU A 67 -5.22 -7.99 -0.48
N LYS A 68 -4.14 -7.63 0.21
CA LYS A 68 -4.15 -7.29 1.64
C LYS A 68 -3.69 -5.86 1.90
N HIS A 69 -4.12 -5.35 3.05
CA HIS A 69 -3.66 -4.10 3.66
C HIS A 69 -3.18 -4.40 5.08
N ILE A 70 -2.11 -3.74 5.50
CA ILE A 70 -1.63 -3.75 6.88
C ILE A 70 -1.26 -2.33 7.31
N LYS A 71 -1.61 -1.96 8.54
CA LYS A 71 -1.22 -0.66 9.13
C LYS A 71 -0.61 -0.85 10.51
N LYS A 72 0.31 0.03 10.89
CA LYS A 72 0.79 0.09 12.27
C LYS A 72 -0.14 1.00 13.08
N GLN A 73 -0.65 0.51 14.20
CA GLN A 73 -1.47 1.30 15.13
C GLN A 73 -1.07 0.90 16.55
N THR A 74 -0.77 1.90 17.40
CA THR A 74 -0.37 1.68 18.80
C THR A 74 0.77 0.66 18.96
N GLY A 75 1.75 0.67 18.06
CA GLY A 75 2.90 -0.23 18.09
C GLY A 75 2.67 -1.63 17.50
N HIS A 76 1.44 -1.97 17.10
CA HIS A 76 1.10 -3.26 16.52
C HIS A 76 0.68 -3.15 15.06
N TRP A 77 1.04 -4.15 14.26
CA TRP A 77 0.59 -4.26 12.88
C TRP A 77 -0.78 -4.96 12.82
N ASN A 78 -1.76 -4.28 12.23
CA ASN A 78 -3.12 -4.79 12.05
C ASN A 78 -3.37 -4.99 10.56
N LYS A 79 -3.71 -6.22 10.17
CA LYS A 79 -3.91 -6.62 8.78
C LYS A 79 -5.37 -6.92 8.46
N GLU A 80 -5.73 -6.65 7.22
CA GLU A 80 -7.07 -6.87 6.67
C GLU A 80 -6.96 -7.38 5.23
N THR A 81 -7.93 -8.20 4.81
CA THR A 81 -8.13 -8.53 3.39
C THR A 81 -8.91 -7.40 2.72
N VAL A 82 -8.37 -6.87 1.63
CA VAL A 82 -8.98 -5.78 0.86
C VAL A 82 -9.91 -6.35 -0.21
N ASP A 83 -9.41 -7.32 -0.97
CA ASP A 83 -10.16 -8.10 -1.95
C ASP A 83 -9.76 -9.56 -1.82
N GLY A 84 -10.74 -10.40 -1.42
CA GLY A 84 -10.55 -11.82 -1.18
C GLY A 84 -10.70 -12.70 -2.42
N SER A 85 -10.92 -12.10 -3.59
CA SER A 85 -10.98 -12.83 -4.86
C SER A 85 -9.59 -13.40 -5.20
N VAL A 86 -9.55 -14.59 -5.81
CA VAL A 86 -8.28 -15.20 -6.23
C VAL A 86 -7.76 -14.50 -7.48
N GLY A 87 -6.45 -14.23 -7.52
CA GLY A 87 -5.76 -13.63 -8.66
C GLY A 87 -5.83 -12.10 -8.71
N VAL A 88 -6.10 -11.43 -7.58
CA VAL A 88 -6.19 -9.96 -7.50
C VAL A 88 -5.07 -9.37 -6.65
N GLY A 89 -4.79 -8.07 -6.84
CA GLY A 89 -3.90 -7.32 -5.96
C GLY A 89 -2.47 -7.14 -6.48
N LEU A 90 -2.18 -7.66 -7.67
CA LEU A 90 -0.88 -7.49 -8.31
C LEU A 90 -0.65 -6.02 -8.68
N TYR A 91 0.62 -5.60 -8.66
CA TYR A 91 1.05 -4.25 -9.01
C TYR A 91 0.31 -3.13 -8.25
N SER A 92 -0.04 -3.38 -6.99
CA SER A 92 -0.84 -2.44 -6.21
C SER A 92 -0.13 -1.09 -6.03
N SER A 93 -0.89 0.00 -6.00
CA SER A 93 -0.43 1.32 -5.60
C SER A 93 -1.44 1.94 -4.65
N MET A 94 -0.95 2.36 -3.49
CA MET A 94 -1.74 2.92 -2.39
C MET A 94 -1.49 4.42 -2.22
N GLY A 95 -2.53 5.14 -1.81
CA GLY A 95 -2.43 6.48 -1.27
C GLY A 95 -3.42 6.72 -0.13
N VAL A 96 -3.15 7.76 0.67
CA VAL A 96 -3.99 8.20 1.80
C VAL A 96 -4.34 9.67 1.62
N SER A 97 -5.61 10.03 1.80
CA SER A 97 -6.09 11.42 1.84
C SER A 97 -7.08 11.62 2.97
N GLY A 98 -6.68 12.33 4.03
CA GLY A 98 -7.47 12.40 5.26
C GLY A 98 -7.77 10.99 5.76
N ASP A 99 -9.04 10.68 5.99
CA ASP A 99 -9.49 9.37 6.45
C ASP A 99 -9.78 8.37 5.31
N THR A 100 -9.41 8.70 4.08
CA THR A 100 -9.64 7.86 2.90
C THR A 100 -8.36 7.13 2.50
N LEU A 101 -8.46 5.81 2.45
CA LEU A 101 -7.47 4.92 1.85
C LEU A 101 -7.93 4.58 0.43
N LEU A 102 -6.99 4.65 -0.53
CA LEU A 102 -7.22 4.30 -1.92
C LEU A 102 -6.13 3.32 -2.37
N ILE A 103 -6.53 2.19 -2.96
CA ILE A 103 -5.61 1.20 -3.53
C ILE A 103 -6.07 0.91 -4.95
N ALA A 104 -5.25 1.23 -5.95
CA ALA A 104 -5.43 0.73 -7.31
C ALA A 104 -4.64 -0.58 -7.46
N TYR A 105 -5.20 -1.57 -8.16
CA TYR A 105 -4.57 -2.88 -8.33
C TYR A 105 -5.05 -3.59 -9.60
N PHE A 106 -4.23 -4.55 -10.05
CA PHE A 106 -4.54 -5.43 -11.17
C PHE A 106 -5.29 -6.67 -10.68
N ASP A 107 -6.40 -6.98 -11.34
CA ASP A 107 -7.10 -8.26 -11.27
C ASP A 107 -6.62 -9.13 -12.42
N ALA A 108 -5.71 -10.07 -12.17
CA ALA A 108 -5.17 -10.94 -13.22
C ALA A 108 -6.13 -12.02 -13.70
N THR A 109 -7.15 -12.33 -12.90
CA THR A 109 -8.19 -13.29 -13.28
C THR A 109 -9.06 -12.72 -14.39
N ASN A 110 -9.49 -11.47 -14.22
CA ASN A 110 -10.34 -10.78 -15.21
C ASN A 110 -9.55 -9.92 -16.20
N LYS A 111 -8.28 -9.61 -15.88
CA LYS A 111 -7.38 -8.69 -16.58
C LYS A 111 -7.82 -7.22 -16.50
N ASP A 112 -8.48 -6.89 -15.39
CA ASP A 112 -9.08 -5.59 -15.15
C ASP A 112 -8.20 -4.70 -14.26
N LEU A 113 -8.34 -3.39 -14.44
CA LEU A 113 -7.93 -2.40 -13.46
C LEU A 113 -9.05 -2.21 -12.44
N LYS A 114 -8.76 -2.45 -11.17
CA LYS A 114 -9.69 -2.22 -10.07
C LYS A 114 -9.14 -1.20 -9.08
N VAL A 115 -10.06 -0.63 -8.30
CA VAL A 115 -9.71 0.22 -7.17
C VAL A 115 -10.49 -0.21 -5.93
N ALA A 116 -9.86 -0.09 -4.76
CA ALA A 116 -10.47 -0.30 -3.46
C ALA A 116 -10.41 0.98 -2.64
N THR A 117 -11.52 1.33 -1.99
CA THR A 117 -11.64 2.49 -1.11
C THR A 117 -12.06 2.05 0.29
N LYS A 118 -11.51 2.72 1.30
CA LYS A 118 -11.95 2.61 2.69
C LYS A 118 -11.94 4.00 3.33
N VAL A 119 -13.06 4.38 3.93
CA VAL A 119 -13.26 5.70 4.54
C VAL A 119 -13.50 5.54 6.03
N GLY A 120 -12.80 6.31 6.86
CA GLY A 120 -13.08 6.41 8.31
C GLY A 120 -12.96 5.08 9.07
N GLY A 121 -12.11 4.16 8.61
CA GLY A 121 -11.96 2.85 9.22
C GLY A 121 -13.09 1.85 8.92
N GLY A 122 -14.02 2.18 8.02
CA GLY A 122 -15.10 1.28 7.59
C GLY A 122 -14.64 0.05 6.78
N SER A 123 -15.55 -0.56 6.05
CA SER A 123 -15.24 -1.71 5.17
C SER A 123 -14.63 -1.25 3.84
N TRP A 124 -13.81 -2.12 3.24
CA TRP A 124 -13.34 -1.93 1.87
C TRP A 124 -14.50 -2.06 0.87
N THR A 125 -14.53 -1.15 -0.10
CA THR A 125 -15.41 -1.24 -1.27
C THR A 125 -14.54 -1.32 -2.51
N THR A 126 -14.80 -2.28 -3.40
CA THR A 126 -14.05 -2.47 -4.64
C THR A 126 -14.89 -2.07 -5.84
N THR A 127 -14.27 -1.43 -6.83
CA THR A 127 -14.91 -1.09 -8.11
C THR A 127 -13.97 -1.39 -9.28
N GLN A 128 -14.54 -1.71 -10.43
CA GLN A 128 -13.82 -1.79 -11.70
C GLN A 128 -13.62 -0.38 -12.26
N VAL A 129 -12.42 -0.09 -12.75
CA VAL A 129 -12.07 1.18 -13.39
C VAL A 129 -12.02 1.01 -14.91
N ASP A 130 -11.39 -0.07 -15.36
CA ASP A 130 -11.27 -0.43 -16.78
C ASP A 130 -11.28 -1.95 -16.90
N THR A 131 -12.10 -2.44 -17.83
CA THR A 131 -12.30 -3.87 -18.13
C THR A 131 -12.05 -4.20 -19.60
N ALA A 132 -11.60 -3.22 -20.38
CA ALA A 132 -11.37 -3.37 -21.81
C ALA A 132 -9.97 -3.93 -22.10
N GLY A 133 -9.82 -5.26 -22.05
CA GLY A 133 -8.60 -5.96 -22.46
C GLY A 133 -7.73 -6.41 -21.29
N ASP A 134 -6.40 -6.24 -21.40
CA ASP A 134 -5.44 -6.50 -20.32
C ASP A 134 -4.89 -5.16 -19.82
N VAL A 135 -5.53 -4.62 -18.79
CA VAL A 135 -5.35 -3.25 -18.31
C VAL A 135 -4.99 -3.22 -16.84
N GLY A 136 -4.24 -2.19 -16.41
CA GLY A 136 -3.90 -2.00 -14.99
C GLY A 136 -2.60 -2.64 -14.50
N ARG A 137 -1.80 -3.24 -15.38
CA ARG A 137 -0.45 -3.70 -15.02
C ARG A 137 0.49 -2.52 -14.76
N HIS A 138 1.40 -2.68 -13.81
CA HIS A 138 2.44 -1.68 -13.47
C HIS A 138 1.91 -0.26 -13.24
N LEU A 139 0.71 -0.17 -12.64
CA LEU A 139 0.08 1.12 -12.36
C LEU A 139 0.84 1.92 -11.30
N SER A 140 0.57 3.22 -11.28
CA SER A 140 0.95 4.08 -10.16
C SER A 140 -0.21 5.03 -9.87
N LEU A 141 -0.57 5.14 -8.61
CA LEU A 141 -1.54 6.11 -8.11
C LEU A 141 -0.78 7.23 -7.40
N CYS A 142 -1.26 8.46 -7.55
CA CYS A 142 -0.85 9.54 -6.66
C CYS A 142 -2.08 10.27 -6.12
N VAL A 143 -2.01 10.60 -4.84
CA VAL A 143 -3.04 11.32 -4.12
C VAL A 143 -2.43 12.66 -3.70
N ASN A 144 -3.10 13.77 -4.03
CA ASN A 144 -2.65 15.14 -3.72
C ASN A 144 -1.26 15.53 -4.29
N CYS A 145 -0.91 15.07 -5.51
CA CYS A 145 0.37 15.38 -6.20
C CYS A 145 0.64 16.86 -6.55
N HIS A 146 -0.20 17.83 -6.14
CA HIS A 146 -0.15 19.20 -6.66
C HIS A 146 0.14 20.32 -5.64
N MET A 147 0.64 20.05 -4.43
CA MET A 147 1.15 21.13 -3.56
C MET A 147 2.65 21.36 -3.73
N GLY A 148 3.03 21.76 -4.94
CA GLY A 148 4.27 22.50 -5.16
C GLY A 148 4.16 23.84 -4.44
N ARG A 149 5.02 24.07 -3.45
CA ARG A 149 5.13 25.34 -2.73
C ARG A 149 5.47 26.46 -3.73
N TYR A 150 4.48 27.22 -4.16
CA TYR A 150 4.75 28.55 -4.70
C TYR A 150 5.20 29.42 -3.53
N PHE A 151 6.50 29.68 -3.46
CA PHE A 151 7.03 30.83 -2.73
C PHE A 151 6.37 32.09 -3.32
N ARG A 152 5.38 32.66 -2.63
CA ARG A 152 5.03 34.06 -2.90
C ARG A 152 6.06 34.92 -2.18
N GLY A 153 6.94 35.50 -2.99
CA GLY A 153 7.91 36.49 -2.59
C GLY A 153 7.25 37.67 -1.91
N ILE A 154 8.02 38.25 -0.99
CA ILE A 154 7.77 39.49 -0.28
C ILE A 154 7.73 40.63 -1.30
N SER A 155 6.76 41.52 -1.16
CA SER A 155 6.89 42.95 -1.51
C SER A 155 6.20 43.77 -0.43
#